data_AF-A0A5C1I9R0-F1
#
_entry.id   AF-A0A5C1I9R0-F1
#
_cell.length_a   1.000
_cell.length_b   1.000
_cell.length_c   1.000
_cell.angle_alpha   90.00
_cell.angle_beta   90.00
_cell.angle_gamma   90.00
#
_symmetry.space_group_name_H-M   'P 1'
#
loop_
_entity.id
_entity.type
_entity.pdbx_description
1 polymer ?
#
loop_
_entity_poly.entity_id
_entity_poly.type
_entity_poly.pdbx_seq_one_letter_code
_entity_poly.pdbx_strand_id
1 'polypeptide(L)'
;MNRYDFTQPGGFPFDQGVMKFIQDCIGTAAQTAALAGPLAILSGCDAAGTSVSDGVVVINGEILPFVGGVKQTKVIIQENATTVVFQDNQPRVVKYVRAARFGDDGTTAMLWANFKRNTTEGVLARLDRVEGLLRPFAGVGGMVWWKGTKEAIPTGWREVEGWRGRLPMHYNPDDADFATVGAPGGSKTVTMALENLIEHDHEQYVSITDQTGTLIEDNRLSGGSGRGLWAKIFGRTAKTGSANPAPMKIVNPYITGMWIEPIPGTF
;
A
#
# COMPACT_ATOMS: atom_id res chain seq x y z
N MET A 1 -22.61 -16.04 33.25
CA MET A 1 -23.19 -17.21 32.57
C MET A 1 -24.40 -17.66 33.37
N ASN A 2 -25.50 -17.96 32.69
CA ASN A 2 -26.69 -18.54 33.32
C ASN A 2 -26.36 -19.97 33.77
N ARG A 3 -26.85 -20.42 34.94
CA ARG A 3 -26.52 -21.74 35.50
C ARG A 3 -27.64 -22.29 36.37
N TYR A 4 -27.73 -23.62 36.43
CA TYR A 4 -28.42 -24.33 37.51
C TYR A 4 -27.47 -24.60 38.67
N ASP A 5 -28.02 -24.65 39.88
CA ASP A 5 -27.33 -25.17 41.06
C ASP A 5 -27.82 -26.58 41.36
N PHE A 6 -26.98 -27.59 41.05
CA PHE A 6 -27.27 -29.00 41.29
C PHE A 6 -26.82 -29.48 42.69
N THR A 7 -26.30 -28.58 43.53
CA THR A 7 -25.77 -28.95 44.85
C THR A 7 -26.83 -29.02 45.94
N GLN A 8 -28.05 -28.55 45.65
CA GLN A 8 -29.14 -28.54 46.61
C GLN A 8 -29.63 -29.98 46.91
N PRO A 9 -29.73 -30.37 48.20
CA PRO A 9 -30.28 -31.67 48.57
C PRO A 9 -31.80 -31.72 48.33
N GLY A 10 -32.37 -32.92 48.27
CA GLY A 10 -33.83 -33.12 48.12
C GLY A 10 -34.30 -33.63 46.76
N GLY A 11 -33.37 -34.03 45.88
CA GLY A 11 -33.69 -34.63 44.59
C GLY A 11 -34.06 -33.57 43.55
N PHE A 12 -33.05 -33.08 42.83
CA PHE A 12 -33.25 -32.11 41.76
C PHE A 12 -34.17 -32.68 40.67
N PRO A 13 -35.30 -32.01 40.35
CA PRO A 13 -36.20 -32.48 39.30
C PRO A 13 -35.55 -32.30 37.93
N PHE A 14 -35.27 -33.42 37.25
CA PHE A 14 -34.59 -33.41 35.96
C PHE A 14 -35.57 -33.66 34.82
N ASP A 15 -35.82 -32.65 34.01
CA ASP A 15 -36.76 -32.70 32.89
C ASP A 15 -36.18 -32.10 31.60
N GLN A 16 -37.00 -32.05 30.54
CA GLN A 16 -36.62 -31.49 29.24
C GLN A 16 -36.34 -29.98 29.31
N GLY A 17 -36.98 -29.25 30.22
CA GLY A 17 -36.77 -27.81 30.42
C GLY A 17 -35.40 -27.51 30.99
N VAL A 18 -34.93 -28.32 31.94
CA VAL A 18 -33.56 -28.25 32.48
C VAL A 18 -32.53 -28.45 31.36
N MET A 19 -32.71 -29.50 30.56
CA MET A 19 -31.78 -29.80 29.47
C MET A 19 -31.81 -28.75 28.36
N LYS A 20 -33.00 -28.22 28.04
CA LYS A 20 -33.16 -27.12 27.10
C LYS A 20 -32.39 -25.88 27.57
N PHE A 21 -32.52 -25.50 28.83
CA PHE A 21 -31.80 -24.34 29.37
C PHE A 21 -30.27 -24.51 29.28
N ILE A 22 -29.75 -25.70 29.56
CA ILE A 22 -28.31 -25.98 29.41
C ILE A 22 -27.89 -25.83 27.94
N GLN A 23 -28.68 -26.35 27.00
CA GLN A 23 -28.42 -26.18 25.57
C GLN A 23 -28.49 -24.70 25.13
N ASP A 24 -29.45 -23.94 25.62
CA ASP A 24 -29.58 -22.50 25.34
C ASP A 24 -28.38 -21.71 25.89
N CYS A 25 -27.83 -22.11 27.05
CA CYS A 25 -26.61 -21.53 27.61
C CYS A 25 -25.38 -21.83 26.73
N ILE A 26 -25.25 -23.06 26.23
CA ILE A 26 -24.19 -23.44 25.28
C ILE A 26 -24.34 -22.64 23.98
N GLY A 27 -25.56 -22.52 23.45
CA GLY A 27 -25.85 -21.70 22.27
C GLY A 27 -25.45 -20.24 22.45
N THR A 28 -25.73 -19.66 23.63
CA THR A 28 -25.31 -18.29 23.98
C THR A 28 -23.78 -18.16 23.98
N ALA A 29 -23.07 -19.11 24.60
CA ALA A 29 -21.60 -19.11 24.60
C ALA A 29 -21.01 -19.26 23.18
N ALA A 30 -21.66 -20.06 22.33
CA ALA A 30 -21.23 -20.28 20.95
C ALA A 30 -21.37 -19.02 20.06
N GLN A 31 -22.17 -18.02 20.45
CA GLN A 31 -22.31 -16.77 19.68
C GLN A 31 -20.99 -16.03 19.47
N THR A 32 -19.99 -16.24 20.33
CA THR A 32 -18.64 -15.65 20.15
C THR A 32 -17.93 -16.16 18.90
N ALA A 33 -18.38 -17.28 18.31
CA ALA A 33 -17.85 -17.80 17.06
C ALA A 33 -18.00 -16.81 15.90
N ALA A 34 -19.02 -15.96 15.92
CA ALA A 34 -19.19 -14.89 14.93
C ALA A 34 -17.97 -13.95 14.85
N LEU A 35 -17.25 -13.76 15.96
CA LEU A 35 -16.04 -12.92 16.01
C LEU A 35 -14.86 -13.52 15.25
N ALA A 36 -14.82 -14.83 15.07
CA ALA A 36 -13.76 -15.50 14.32
C ALA A 36 -13.91 -15.30 12.79
N GLY A 37 -15.09 -14.86 12.34
CA GLY A 37 -15.46 -14.76 10.94
C GLY A 37 -16.12 -16.03 10.38
N PRO A 38 -16.57 -15.99 9.11
CA PRO A 38 -17.42 -17.03 8.54
C PRO A 38 -16.69 -18.34 8.23
N LEU A 39 -15.36 -18.35 8.09
CA LEU A 39 -14.56 -19.55 7.80
C LEU A 39 -13.24 -19.49 8.58
N ALA A 40 -13.26 -19.98 9.81
CA ALA A 40 -12.12 -19.89 10.72
C ALA A 40 -11.70 -21.25 11.29
N ILE A 41 -10.42 -21.41 11.58
CA ILE A 41 -9.88 -22.55 12.31
C ILE A 41 -9.58 -22.10 13.74
N LEU A 42 -10.23 -22.73 14.72
CA LEU A 42 -10.04 -22.44 16.14
C LEU A 42 -8.89 -23.26 16.74
N SER A 43 -8.80 -24.55 16.40
CA SER A 43 -7.79 -25.47 16.93
C SER A 43 -7.65 -26.72 16.06
N GLY A 44 -6.52 -27.43 16.17
CA GLY A 44 -6.24 -28.61 15.34
C GLY A 44 -6.15 -28.22 13.87
N CYS A 45 -6.58 -29.09 12.94
CA CYS A 45 -6.49 -28.85 11.49
C CYS A 45 -5.06 -28.57 10.99
N ASP A 46 -4.09 -29.27 11.56
CA ASP A 46 -2.68 -29.12 11.23
C ASP A 46 -2.32 -29.97 10.02
N ALA A 47 -1.63 -29.38 9.05
CA ALA A 47 -1.23 -30.08 7.84
C ALA A 47 0.05 -30.89 8.08
N ALA A 48 0.00 -32.19 7.80
CA ALA A 48 1.14 -33.10 7.83
C ALA A 48 1.29 -33.76 6.45
N GLY A 49 2.09 -33.15 5.58
CA GLY A 49 2.24 -33.59 4.19
C GLY A 49 0.93 -33.45 3.41
N THR A 50 0.34 -34.58 3.01
CA THR A 50 -0.93 -34.63 2.26
C THR A 50 -2.17 -34.79 3.14
N SER A 51 -2.01 -34.91 4.46
CA SER A 51 -3.13 -35.01 5.39
C SER A 51 -3.29 -33.75 6.24
N VAL A 52 -4.48 -33.59 6.80
CA VAL A 52 -4.80 -32.60 7.82
C VAL A 52 -5.40 -33.32 9.01
N SER A 53 -4.96 -32.98 10.22
CA SER A 53 -5.50 -33.55 11.47
C SER A 53 -6.92 -33.08 11.77
N ASP A 54 -7.56 -33.76 12.71
CA ASP A 54 -8.84 -33.32 13.27
C ASP A 54 -8.69 -31.95 13.97
N GLY A 55 -9.81 -31.26 14.14
CA GLY A 55 -9.80 -29.95 14.79
C GLY A 55 -11.18 -29.38 15.03
N VAL A 56 -11.23 -28.05 15.15
CA VAL A 56 -12.47 -27.29 15.35
C VAL A 56 -12.45 -26.08 14.44
N VAL A 57 -13.54 -25.90 13.70
CA VAL A 57 -13.72 -24.80 12.76
C VAL A 57 -14.99 -24.01 13.09
N VAL A 58 -15.02 -22.77 12.60
CA VAL A 58 -16.23 -21.96 12.54
C VAL A 58 -16.66 -21.85 11.09
N ILE A 59 -17.93 -22.17 10.83
CA ILE A 59 -18.58 -21.97 9.53
C ILE A 59 -19.85 -21.16 9.74
N ASN A 60 -19.91 -19.96 9.14
CA ASN A 60 -21.06 -19.04 9.23
C ASN A 60 -21.56 -18.80 10.67
N GLY A 61 -20.63 -18.68 11.62
CA GLY A 61 -20.93 -18.45 13.03
C GLY A 61 -21.27 -19.72 13.84
N GLU A 62 -21.23 -20.90 13.23
CA GLU A 62 -21.41 -22.19 13.91
C GLU A 62 -20.07 -22.86 14.21
N ILE A 63 -19.86 -23.30 15.45
CA ILE A 63 -18.68 -24.08 15.85
C ILE A 63 -18.92 -25.55 15.50
N LEU A 64 -18.04 -26.14 14.69
CA LEU A 64 -18.15 -27.53 14.26
C LEU A 64 -16.84 -28.29 14.50
N PRO A 65 -16.89 -29.55 14.94
CA PRO A 65 -15.74 -30.43 14.89
C PRO A 65 -15.35 -30.65 13.42
N PHE A 66 -14.07 -30.62 13.14
CA PHE A 66 -13.49 -30.93 11.85
C PHE A 66 -12.89 -32.32 11.87
N VAL A 67 -13.37 -33.19 10.99
CA VAL A 67 -12.81 -34.52 10.75
C VAL A 67 -11.78 -34.40 9.63
N GLY A 68 -10.52 -34.62 10.01
CA GLY A 68 -9.36 -34.58 9.14
C GLY A 68 -9.29 -35.77 8.17
N GLY A 69 -8.17 -35.86 7.47
CA GLY A 69 -7.94 -36.87 6.45
C GLY A 69 -7.07 -36.34 5.32
N VAL A 70 -7.17 -36.96 4.14
CA VAL A 70 -6.46 -36.51 2.94
C VAL A 70 -6.94 -35.10 2.57
N LYS A 71 -6.00 -34.18 2.42
CA LYS A 71 -6.26 -32.78 2.10
C LYS A 71 -6.97 -32.66 0.75
N GLN A 72 -8.14 -32.03 0.75
CA GLN A 72 -8.88 -31.69 -0.46
C GLN A 72 -9.03 -30.18 -0.60
N THR A 73 -9.57 -29.73 -1.73
CA THR A 73 -9.79 -28.30 -2.01
C THR A 73 -11.05 -27.74 -1.36
N LYS A 74 -11.99 -28.62 -0.98
CA LYS A 74 -13.32 -28.25 -0.49
C LYS A 74 -13.69 -28.96 0.80
N VAL A 75 -14.51 -28.31 1.60
CA VAL A 75 -15.05 -28.77 2.87
C VAL A 75 -16.58 -28.66 2.85
N ILE A 76 -17.26 -29.68 3.38
CA ILE A 76 -18.71 -29.72 3.53
C ILE A 76 -19.07 -29.93 5.01
N ILE A 77 -20.31 -29.56 5.37
CA ILE A 77 -20.89 -29.93 6.66
C ILE A 77 -21.69 -31.21 6.44
N GLN A 78 -21.39 -32.24 7.21
CA GLN A 78 -22.19 -33.46 7.28
C GLN A 78 -23.01 -33.46 8.56
N GLU A 79 -24.30 -33.75 8.45
CA GLU A 79 -25.20 -34.01 9.57
C GLU A 79 -25.63 -35.48 9.59
N ASN A 80 -25.50 -36.13 10.74
CA ASN A 80 -26.02 -37.48 10.98
C ASN A 80 -27.10 -37.42 12.06
N ALA A 81 -28.32 -37.84 11.71
CA ALA A 81 -29.46 -37.89 12.60
C ALA A 81 -29.64 -39.29 13.22
N THR A 82 -30.02 -39.37 14.50
CA THR A 82 -30.35 -40.63 15.19
C THR A 82 -31.81 -40.62 15.65
N THR A 83 -32.53 -41.68 15.29
CA THR A 83 -33.94 -41.90 15.64
C THR A 83 -34.05 -42.86 16.80
N VAL A 84 -34.93 -42.55 17.77
CA VAL A 84 -35.27 -43.42 18.89
C VAL A 84 -36.78 -43.61 18.92
N VAL A 85 -37.23 -44.82 19.25
CA VAL A 85 -38.64 -45.13 19.46
C VAL A 85 -39.03 -44.78 20.90
N PHE A 86 -40.09 -44.00 21.05
CA PHE A 86 -40.58 -43.54 22.35
C PHE A 86 -41.54 -44.57 22.98
N GLN A 87 -41.90 -44.36 24.25
CA GLN A 87 -42.82 -45.25 24.99
C GLN A 87 -44.22 -45.34 24.37
N ASP A 88 -44.59 -44.39 23.51
CA ASP A 88 -45.80 -44.38 22.68
C ASP A 88 -45.64 -45.20 21.38
N ASN A 89 -44.53 -45.93 21.25
CA ASN A 89 -44.13 -46.69 20.07
C ASN A 89 -43.95 -45.83 18.80
N GLN A 90 -43.76 -44.52 18.94
CA GLN A 90 -43.51 -43.62 17.81
C GLN A 90 -42.01 -43.30 17.66
N PRO A 91 -41.44 -43.42 16.44
CA PRO A 91 -40.07 -43.02 16.18
C PRO A 91 -39.95 -41.49 16.14
N ARG A 92 -38.94 -40.94 16.81
CA ARG A 92 -38.62 -39.51 16.75
C ARG A 92 -37.10 -39.33 16.61
N VAL A 93 -36.69 -38.36 15.81
CA VAL A 93 -35.27 -37.98 15.70
C VAL A 93 -34.89 -37.19 16.95
N VAL A 94 -33.88 -37.66 17.68
CA VAL A 94 -33.51 -37.10 19.00
C VAL A 94 -32.09 -36.53 19.06
N LYS A 95 -31.24 -36.88 18.08
CA LYS A 95 -29.83 -36.46 18.06
C LYS A 95 -29.43 -36.08 16.66
N TYR A 96 -28.79 -34.92 16.54
CA TYR A 96 -28.16 -34.43 15.32
C TYR A 96 -26.67 -34.25 15.62
N VAL A 97 -25.80 -34.93 14.88
CA VAL A 97 -24.35 -34.78 15.00
C VAL A 97 -23.84 -34.16 13.72
N ARG A 98 -23.30 -32.95 13.83
CA ARG A 98 -22.76 -32.20 12.70
C ARG A 98 -21.24 -32.13 12.80
N ALA A 99 -20.57 -32.32 11.67
CA ALA A 99 -19.12 -32.20 11.56
C ALA A 99 -18.74 -31.64 10.19
N ALA A 100 -17.68 -30.83 10.16
CA ALA A 100 -17.05 -30.42 8.92
C ALA A 100 -16.04 -31.50 8.48
N ARG A 101 -15.97 -31.79 7.19
CA ARG A 101 -14.96 -32.70 6.63
C ARG A 101 -14.60 -32.32 5.20
N PHE A 102 -13.48 -32.82 4.71
CA PHE A 102 -13.17 -32.72 3.29
C PHE A 102 -14.21 -33.44 2.44
N GLY A 103 -14.65 -32.79 1.38
CA GLY A 103 -15.63 -33.31 0.44
C GLY A 103 -16.21 -32.22 -0.46
N ASP A 104 -16.95 -32.66 -1.46
CA ASP A 104 -17.66 -31.80 -2.39
C ASP A 104 -19.06 -32.39 -2.61
N ASP A 105 -20.08 -31.62 -2.25
CA ASP A 105 -21.49 -31.96 -2.50
C ASP A 105 -22.04 -31.22 -3.73
N GLY A 106 -21.19 -30.48 -4.45
CA GLY A 106 -21.54 -29.69 -5.63
C GLY A 106 -22.36 -28.44 -5.34
N THR A 107 -22.78 -28.19 -4.09
CA THR A 107 -23.78 -27.15 -3.78
C THR A 107 -23.35 -26.25 -2.62
N THR A 108 -22.99 -26.83 -1.47
CA THR A 108 -22.67 -26.09 -0.23
C THR A 108 -21.19 -26.14 0.14
N ALA A 109 -20.39 -26.86 -0.65
CA ALA A 109 -18.97 -27.01 -0.42
C ALA A 109 -18.20 -25.68 -0.41
N MET A 110 -17.40 -25.48 0.63
CA MET A 110 -16.59 -24.27 0.87
C MET A 110 -15.14 -24.53 0.50
N LEU A 111 -14.46 -23.54 -0.09
CA LEU A 111 -13.04 -23.67 -0.41
C LEU A 111 -12.19 -23.71 0.87
N TRP A 112 -11.36 -24.75 1.01
CA TRP A 112 -10.44 -24.88 2.14
C TRP A 112 -9.45 -23.70 2.24
N ALA A 113 -9.06 -23.12 1.10
CA ALA A 113 -8.18 -21.95 1.05
C ALA A 113 -8.75 -20.69 1.74
N ASN A 114 -10.08 -20.63 1.90
CA ASN A 114 -10.76 -19.52 2.56
C ASN A 114 -10.76 -19.66 4.09
N PHE A 115 -10.54 -20.87 4.63
CA PHE A 115 -10.41 -21.05 6.07
C PHE A 115 -9.13 -20.38 6.56
N LYS A 116 -9.29 -19.45 7.50
CA LYS A 116 -8.16 -18.73 8.10
C LYS A 116 -7.96 -19.18 9.54
N ARG A 117 -6.71 -19.44 9.91
CA ARG A 117 -6.31 -19.66 11.29
C ARG A 117 -5.91 -18.33 11.91
N ASN A 118 -6.31 -18.10 13.14
CA ASN A 118 -5.71 -17.06 13.94
C ASN A 118 -4.36 -17.53 14.48
N THR A 119 -3.28 -16.78 14.22
CA THR A 119 -1.94 -17.15 14.67
C THR A 119 -1.86 -17.11 16.20
N THR A 120 -0.80 -17.71 16.76
CA THR A 120 -0.51 -17.71 18.21
C THR A 120 -0.45 -16.31 18.82
N GLU A 121 -0.19 -15.28 18.01
CA GLU A 121 -0.18 -13.88 18.42
C GLU A 121 -1.59 -13.32 18.75
N GLY A 122 -2.68 -13.97 18.30
CA GLY A 122 -4.05 -13.53 18.54
C GLY A 122 -4.61 -12.56 17.49
N VAL A 123 -5.95 -12.38 17.46
CA VAL A 123 -6.60 -11.49 16.46
C VAL A 123 -6.22 -10.04 16.74
N LEU A 124 -6.18 -9.67 18.03
CA LEU A 124 -5.86 -8.33 18.48
C LEU A 124 -4.45 -7.90 18.07
N ALA A 125 -3.43 -8.76 18.23
CA ALA A 125 -2.07 -8.43 17.79
C ALA A 125 -1.95 -8.26 16.26
N ARG A 126 -2.73 -9.03 15.49
CA ARG A 126 -2.80 -8.86 14.04
C ARG A 126 -3.50 -7.56 13.65
N LEU A 127 -4.55 -7.19 14.37
CA LEU A 127 -5.24 -5.92 14.20
C LEU A 127 -4.30 -4.75 14.52
N ASP A 128 -3.60 -4.80 15.66
CA ASP A 128 -2.59 -3.80 16.05
C ASP A 128 -1.51 -3.63 14.98
N ARG A 129 -1.09 -4.71 14.33
CA ARG A 129 -0.12 -4.66 13.23
C ARG A 129 -0.71 -3.97 11.99
N VAL A 130 -1.94 -4.30 11.61
CA VAL A 130 -2.62 -3.68 10.46
C VAL A 130 -2.87 -2.20 10.73
N GLU A 131 -3.41 -1.86 11.89
CA GLU A 131 -3.60 -0.47 12.33
C GLU A 131 -2.26 0.28 12.43
N GLY A 132 -1.20 -0.39 12.88
CA GLY A 132 0.16 0.14 12.89
C GLY A 132 0.71 0.45 11.50
N LEU A 133 0.42 -0.39 10.50
CA LEU A 133 0.78 -0.13 9.10
C LEU A 133 -0.08 0.99 8.47
N LEU A 134 -1.32 1.15 8.94
CA LEU A 134 -2.24 2.20 8.47
C LEU A 134 -2.05 3.53 9.21
N ARG A 135 -1.32 3.56 10.34
CA ARG A 135 -1.08 4.79 11.12
C ARG A 135 -0.60 5.99 10.31
N PRO A 136 0.35 5.87 9.36
CA PRO A 136 0.76 7.01 8.53
C PRO A 136 -0.39 7.64 7.73
N PHE A 137 -1.42 6.84 7.45
CA PHE A 137 -2.62 7.20 6.69
C PHE A 137 -3.81 7.58 7.61
N ALA A 138 -3.73 7.31 8.92
CA ALA A 138 -4.80 7.63 9.86
C ALA A 138 -4.83 9.12 10.27
N GLY A 139 -3.72 9.84 10.08
CA GLY A 139 -3.59 11.27 10.39
C GLY A 139 -3.25 12.10 9.16
N VAL A 140 -2.77 13.32 9.39
CA VAL A 140 -2.32 14.23 8.32
C VAL A 140 -0.87 13.89 7.98
N GLY A 141 -0.62 13.28 6.82
CA GLY A 141 0.76 13.13 6.32
C GLY A 141 1.01 12.03 5.31
N GLY A 142 0.31 10.89 5.41
CA GLY A 142 0.48 9.78 4.47
C GLY A 142 -0.23 10.05 3.14
N MET A 143 0.53 10.08 2.05
CA MET A 143 -0.02 10.11 0.69
C MET A 143 0.58 9.00 -0.16
N VAL A 144 -0.16 8.56 -1.17
CA VAL A 144 0.29 7.54 -2.13
C VAL A 144 0.25 8.09 -3.54
N TRP A 145 1.18 7.62 -4.37
CA TRP A 145 1.18 7.95 -5.79
C TRP A 145 0.18 7.07 -6.53
N TRP A 146 -0.66 7.68 -7.33
CA TRP A 146 -1.76 7.03 -8.01
C TRP A 146 -1.78 7.38 -9.50
N LYS A 147 -2.04 6.36 -10.33
CA LYS A 147 -1.92 6.42 -11.80
C LYS A 147 -3.27 6.60 -12.53
N GLY A 148 -4.39 6.65 -11.81
CA GLY A 148 -5.71 6.80 -12.41
C GLY A 148 -6.06 8.23 -12.82
N THR A 149 -7.31 8.46 -13.20
CA THR A 149 -7.87 9.79 -13.55
C THR A 149 -8.66 10.36 -12.40
N LYS A 150 -8.61 11.67 -12.14
CA LYS A 150 -9.23 12.35 -10.98
C LYS A 150 -10.65 11.86 -10.61
N GLU A 151 -11.46 11.50 -11.59
CA GLU A 151 -12.84 11.02 -11.43
C GLU A 151 -12.93 9.61 -10.82
N ALA A 152 -11.86 8.82 -10.92
CA ALA A 152 -11.75 7.45 -10.42
C ALA A 152 -11.01 7.34 -9.08
N ILE A 153 -10.81 8.47 -8.36
CA ILE A 153 -10.24 8.42 -7.00
C ILE A 153 -11.16 7.55 -6.13
N PRO A 154 -10.63 6.54 -5.41
CA PRO A 154 -11.45 5.68 -4.58
C PRO A 154 -12.22 6.46 -3.50
N THR A 155 -13.42 5.99 -3.17
CA THR A 155 -14.20 6.55 -2.07
C THR A 155 -13.38 6.59 -0.78
N GLY A 156 -13.47 7.71 -0.04
CA GLY A 156 -12.68 7.94 1.16
C GLY A 156 -11.26 8.46 0.91
N TRP A 157 -10.87 8.71 -0.35
CA TRP A 157 -9.61 9.36 -0.71
C TRP A 157 -9.87 10.71 -1.38
N ARG A 158 -8.87 11.60 -1.32
CA ARG A 158 -8.87 12.89 -2.03
C ARG A 158 -7.51 13.19 -2.63
N GLU A 159 -7.51 14.05 -3.65
CA GLU A 159 -6.29 14.57 -4.25
C GLU A 159 -5.55 15.52 -3.29
N VAL A 160 -4.23 15.40 -3.23
CA VAL A 160 -3.35 16.33 -2.52
C VAL A 160 -2.93 17.47 -3.47
N GLU A 161 -3.78 18.49 -3.61
CA GLU A 161 -3.59 19.53 -4.64
C GLU A 161 -2.28 20.32 -4.48
N GLY A 162 -1.80 20.50 -3.25
CA GLY A 162 -0.55 21.22 -2.96
C GLY A 162 0.70 20.56 -3.57
N TRP A 163 0.61 19.29 -3.96
CA TRP A 163 1.70 18.50 -4.55
C TRP A 163 1.70 18.46 -6.08
N ARG A 164 0.78 19.16 -6.75
CA ARG A 164 0.74 19.23 -8.22
C ARG A 164 2.05 19.75 -8.79
N GLY A 165 2.66 18.95 -9.66
CA GLY A 165 3.91 19.32 -10.36
C GLY A 165 5.16 19.35 -9.47
N ARG A 166 5.11 18.76 -8.27
CA ARG A 166 6.25 18.65 -7.35
C ARG A 166 6.83 17.24 -7.39
N LEU A 167 8.15 17.15 -7.26
CA LEU A 167 8.86 15.90 -7.02
C LEU A 167 9.17 15.80 -5.52
N PRO A 168 8.94 14.65 -4.88
CA PRO A 168 9.30 14.47 -3.47
C PRO A 168 10.82 14.47 -3.32
N MET A 169 11.29 15.21 -2.32
CA MET A 169 12.67 15.15 -1.85
C MET A 169 12.69 14.68 -0.41
N HIS A 170 13.68 13.87 -0.05
CA HIS A 170 13.81 13.41 1.32
C HIS A 170 14.30 14.54 2.21
N TYR A 171 13.78 14.61 3.43
CA TYR A 171 14.25 15.52 4.45
C TYR A 171 15.71 15.23 4.79
N ASN A 172 16.56 16.26 4.82
CA ASN A 172 17.95 16.14 5.24
C ASN A 172 18.30 17.33 6.15
N PRO A 173 18.52 17.12 7.47
CA PRO A 173 18.84 18.21 8.40
C PRO A 173 20.19 18.87 8.12
N ASP A 174 21.11 18.17 7.45
CA ASP A 174 22.48 18.65 7.19
C ASP A 174 22.57 19.45 5.88
N ASP A 175 21.46 19.57 5.14
CA ASP A 175 21.38 20.30 3.87
C ASP A 175 20.37 21.44 3.99
N ALA A 176 20.82 22.68 3.83
CA ALA A 176 19.99 23.87 3.99
C ALA A 176 18.76 23.89 3.05
N ASP A 177 18.86 23.29 1.86
CA ASP A 177 17.76 23.22 0.90
C ASP A 177 16.69 22.21 1.31
N PHE A 178 17.04 21.22 2.15
CA PHE A 178 16.17 20.10 2.54
C PHE A 178 15.95 19.98 4.05
N ALA A 179 16.42 20.96 4.84
CA ALA A 179 16.35 20.99 6.30
C ALA A 179 14.97 21.36 6.86
N THR A 180 13.97 21.60 6.02
CA THR A 180 12.60 21.94 6.44
C THR A 180 11.57 21.08 5.70
N VAL A 181 10.81 20.27 6.44
CA VAL A 181 9.74 19.44 5.87
C VAL A 181 8.65 20.31 5.25
N GLY A 182 8.29 20.01 4.00
CA GLY A 182 7.25 20.73 3.26
C GLY A 182 7.71 22.04 2.61
N ALA A 183 8.98 22.42 2.78
CA ALA A 183 9.54 23.57 2.08
C ALA A 183 9.55 23.31 0.55
N PRO A 184 8.95 24.20 -0.26
CA PRO A 184 8.99 24.08 -1.71
C PRO A 184 10.35 24.54 -2.25
N GLY A 185 10.80 23.95 -3.36
CA GLY A 185 12.03 24.38 -4.05
C GLY A 185 12.04 23.98 -5.52
N GLY A 186 13.12 24.37 -6.21
CA GLY A 186 13.40 24.02 -7.60
C GLY A 186 12.77 24.93 -8.66
N SER A 187 13.17 24.70 -9.92
CA SER A 187 12.66 25.39 -11.10
C SER A 187 12.48 24.40 -12.26
N LYS A 188 11.59 24.72 -13.21
CA LYS A 188 11.44 23.93 -14.45
C LYS A 188 12.45 24.35 -15.53
N THR A 189 13.01 25.56 -15.39
CA THR A 189 13.89 26.15 -16.38
C THR A 189 15.03 26.94 -15.74
N VAL A 190 16.16 27.01 -16.44
CA VAL A 190 17.29 27.88 -16.08
C VAL A 190 17.70 28.72 -17.29
N THR A 191 18.08 29.97 -17.04
CA THR A 191 18.60 30.88 -18.07
C THR A 191 20.08 31.13 -17.76
N MET A 192 20.96 31.00 -18.75
CA MET A 192 22.38 31.29 -18.58
C MET A 192 22.57 32.79 -18.32
N ALA A 193 23.27 33.12 -17.25
CA ALA A 193 23.76 34.46 -16.94
C ALA A 193 25.27 34.56 -17.21
N LEU A 194 25.80 35.79 -17.21
CA LEU A 194 27.23 36.05 -17.44
C LEU A 194 28.13 35.30 -16.44
N GLU A 195 27.69 35.21 -15.18
CA GLU A 195 28.34 34.45 -14.11
C GLU A 195 28.38 32.93 -14.35
N ASN A 196 27.58 32.40 -15.29
CA ASN A 196 27.60 30.99 -15.66
C ASN A 196 28.47 30.71 -16.89
N LEU A 197 29.10 31.73 -17.49
CA LEU A 197 30.03 31.54 -18.59
C LEU A 197 31.42 31.18 -18.07
N ILE A 198 32.02 30.16 -18.67
CA ILE A 198 33.40 29.77 -18.39
C ILE A 198 34.33 30.87 -18.93
N GLU A 199 35.35 31.21 -18.15
CA GLU A 199 36.42 32.11 -18.60
C GLU A 199 37.07 31.57 -19.87
N HIS A 200 37.21 32.42 -20.87
CA HIS A 200 37.82 32.07 -22.15
C HIS A 200 38.49 33.29 -22.75
N ASP A 201 39.57 33.06 -23.49
CA ASP A 201 40.26 34.05 -24.28
C ASP A 201 40.40 33.58 -25.74
N HIS A 202 40.80 34.50 -26.61
CA HIS A 202 41.00 34.22 -28.02
C HIS A 202 42.29 34.88 -28.51
N GLU A 203 43.15 34.08 -29.14
CA GLU A 203 44.27 34.59 -29.92
C GLU A 203 43.76 35.00 -31.31
N GLN A 204 44.11 36.22 -31.75
CA GLN A 204 43.72 36.73 -33.05
C GLN A 204 44.96 37.13 -33.86
N TYR A 205 45.11 36.54 -35.04
CA TYR A 205 46.10 36.96 -36.04
C TYR A 205 45.41 37.85 -37.08
N VAL A 206 45.95 39.05 -37.28
CA VAL A 206 45.46 40.02 -38.26
C VAL A 206 46.55 40.24 -39.29
N SER A 207 46.34 39.82 -40.54
CA SER A 207 47.22 40.16 -41.66
C SER A 207 46.66 41.35 -42.43
N ILE A 208 47.50 42.36 -42.64
CA ILE A 208 47.18 43.53 -43.46
C ILE A 208 48.14 43.52 -44.64
N THR A 209 47.59 43.59 -45.85
CA THR A 209 48.37 43.80 -47.06
C THR A 209 48.32 45.29 -47.41
N ASP A 210 49.47 45.90 -47.65
CA ASP A 210 49.53 47.26 -48.19
C ASP A 210 49.13 47.31 -49.68
N GLN A 211 49.01 48.51 -50.25
CA GLN A 211 48.66 48.70 -51.68
C GLN A 211 49.67 48.07 -52.65
N THR A 212 50.81 47.58 -52.15
CA THR A 212 51.89 46.93 -52.92
C THR A 212 51.94 45.42 -52.74
N GLY A 213 51.01 44.81 -52.01
CA GLY A 213 50.93 43.35 -51.89
C GLY A 213 51.88 42.73 -50.85
N THR A 214 52.57 43.55 -50.04
CA THR A 214 53.53 43.03 -49.05
C THR A 214 52.85 42.77 -47.71
N LEU A 215 53.10 41.61 -47.11
CA LEU A 215 52.60 41.25 -45.78
C LEU A 215 53.30 42.09 -44.71
N ILE A 216 52.53 42.81 -43.89
CA ILE A 216 53.04 43.48 -42.70
C ILE A 216 52.98 42.45 -41.56
N GLU A 217 54.10 41.78 -41.26
CA GLU A 217 54.16 40.71 -40.25
C GLU A 217 54.28 41.19 -38.80
N ASP A 218 54.38 42.50 -38.55
CA ASP A 218 54.49 43.04 -37.19
C ASP A 218 53.13 43.58 -36.69
N ASN A 219 52.46 42.80 -35.84
CA ASN A 219 51.41 43.30 -34.96
C ASN A 219 52.04 44.03 -33.75
N ARG A 220 52.93 45.00 -34.02
CA ARG A 220 53.49 45.87 -32.99
C ARG A 220 52.65 47.14 -32.90
N LEU A 221 51.67 47.12 -31.99
CA LEU A 221 51.00 48.32 -31.48
C LEU A 221 51.94 49.12 -30.56
N SER A 222 53.18 49.39 -30.99
CA SER A 222 54.12 50.23 -30.26
C SER A 222 54.43 51.45 -31.11
N GLY A 223 54.05 52.63 -30.58
CA GLY A 223 54.17 53.93 -31.25
C GLY A 223 55.55 54.17 -31.85
N GLY A 224 55.56 54.38 -33.16
CA GLY A 224 56.72 54.83 -33.93
C GLY A 224 56.22 55.64 -35.13
N SER A 225 56.80 56.82 -35.31
CA SER A 225 56.40 57.84 -36.29
C SER A 225 56.73 57.45 -37.74
N GLY A 226 56.02 56.47 -38.29
CA GLY A 226 56.12 56.06 -39.69
C GLY A 226 54.78 55.53 -40.19
N ARG A 227 54.27 56.14 -41.28
CA ARG A 227 53.03 55.78 -41.99
C ARG A 227 51.91 55.26 -41.09
N GLY A 228 51.34 56.16 -40.30
CA GLY A 228 50.23 55.85 -39.39
C GLY A 228 49.10 55.12 -40.13
N LEU A 229 48.79 53.91 -39.66
CA LEU A 229 47.54 53.24 -39.99
C LEU A 229 46.41 54.18 -39.54
N TRP A 230 45.73 54.82 -40.50
CA TRP A 230 44.47 55.50 -40.23
C TRP A 230 43.59 54.51 -39.48
N ALA A 231 43.16 54.86 -38.27
CA ALA A 231 42.41 54.00 -37.36
C ALA A 231 41.16 53.44 -38.05
N LYS A 232 41.32 52.34 -38.77
CA LYS A 232 40.22 51.57 -39.31
C LYS A 232 39.73 50.77 -38.12
N ILE A 233 38.63 51.21 -37.53
CA ILE A 233 37.90 50.42 -36.54
C ILE A 233 37.70 49.05 -37.20
N PHE A 234 38.38 48.02 -36.69
CA PHE A 234 38.15 46.66 -37.13
C PHE A 234 36.66 46.39 -36.93
N GLY A 235 35.97 45.96 -37.99
CA GLY A 235 34.54 45.67 -37.90
C GLY A 235 34.33 44.70 -36.73
N ARG A 236 33.48 45.08 -35.77
CA ARG A 236 33.12 44.15 -34.70
C ARG A 236 32.56 42.90 -35.35
N THR A 237 32.97 41.73 -34.87
CA THR A 237 32.26 40.50 -35.23
C THR A 237 30.77 40.69 -34.94
N ALA A 238 29.93 40.11 -35.78
CA ALA A 238 28.51 40.07 -35.46
C ALA A 238 28.33 39.30 -34.14
N LYS A 239 27.48 39.81 -33.25
CA LYS A 239 27.12 39.08 -32.04
C LYS A 239 26.39 37.81 -32.48
N THR A 240 26.94 36.64 -32.14
CA THR A 240 26.25 35.35 -32.30
C THR A 240 25.71 34.94 -30.94
N GLY A 241 24.40 34.74 -30.84
CA GLY A 241 23.68 34.47 -29.59
C GLY A 241 22.51 35.43 -29.35
N SER A 242 21.80 35.25 -28.23
CA SER A 242 20.70 36.14 -27.84
C SER A 242 21.09 36.95 -26.61
N ALA A 243 20.77 38.24 -26.61
CA ALA A 243 20.86 39.08 -25.41
C ALA A 243 19.86 38.64 -24.32
N ASN A 244 18.80 37.94 -24.73
CA ASN A 244 17.80 37.31 -23.86
C ASN A 244 17.68 35.84 -24.28
N PRO A 245 18.61 34.96 -23.85
CA PRO A 245 18.55 33.55 -24.22
C PRO A 245 17.24 32.93 -23.70
N ALA A 246 16.62 32.09 -24.53
CA ALA A 246 15.44 31.35 -24.10
C ALA A 246 15.82 30.41 -22.94
N PRO A 247 14.98 30.28 -21.89
CA PRO A 247 15.27 29.39 -20.79
C PRO A 247 15.39 27.93 -21.24
N MET A 248 16.41 27.24 -20.75
CA MET A 248 16.62 25.81 -20.99
C MET A 248 15.75 25.00 -20.03
N LYS A 249 15.11 23.93 -20.51
CA LYS A 249 14.34 23.02 -19.65
C LYS A 249 15.31 22.14 -18.85
N ILE A 250 15.11 22.08 -17.54
CA ILE A 250 15.90 21.26 -16.60
C ILE A 250 15.10 20.13 -15.97
N VAL A 251 13.90 19.86 -16.48
CA VAL A 251 13.07 18.75 -16.01
C VAL A 251 13.59 17.42 -16.56
N ASN A 252 13.95 16.51 -15.66
CA ASN A 252 14.32 15.14 -16.01
C ASN A 252 13.12 14.40 -16.63
N PRO A 253 13.32 13.30 -17.38
CA PRO A 253 12.22 12.44 -17.81
C PRO A 253 11.33 12.03 -16.62
N TYR A 254 10.02 12.22 -16.73
CA TYR A 254 9.06 11.96 -15.65
C TYR A 254 7.80 11.25 -16.17
N ILE A 255 7.09 10.59 -15.24
CA ILE A 255 5.75 10.05 -15.46
C ILE A 255 4.78 10.86 -14.60
N THR A 256 3.66 11.27 -15.19
CA THR A 256 2.61 12.01 -14.49
C THR A 256 1.63 11.05 -13.81
N GLY A 257 1.31 11.37 -12.57
CA GLY A 257 0.27 10.75 -11.76
C GLY A 257 -0.18 11.74 -10.69
N MET A 258 -1.03 11.30 -9.77
CA MET A 258 -1.58 12.15 -8.72
C MET A 258 -1.17 11.63 -7.36
N TRP A 259 -0.95 12.55 -6.42
CA TRP A 259 -0.85 12.21 -5.02
C TRP A 259 -2.25 12.21 -4.42
N ILE A 260 -2.62 11.12 -3.75
CA ILE A 260 -3.89 11.02 -3.04
C ILE A 260 -3.63 10.68 -1.57
N GLU A 261 -4.50 11.18 -0.69
CA GLU A 261 -4.49 10.90 0.75
C GLU A 261 -5.89 10.46 1.20
N PRO A 262 -5.98 9.62 2.24
CA PRO A 262 -7.27 9.28 2.83
C PRO A 262 -7.91 10.52 3.48
N ILE A 263 -9.23 10.58 3.43
CA ILE A 263 -10.00 11.60 4.13
C ILE A 263 -10.11 11.16 5.60
N PRO A 264 -9.69 12.00 6.57
CA PRO A 264 -9.83 11.65 7.98
C PRO A 264 -11.28 11.31 8.33
N GLY A 265 -11.50 10.14 8.94
CA GLY A 265 -12.82 9.69 9.40
C GLY A 265 -13.71 8.98 8.37
N THR A 266 -13.21 8.63 7.18
CA THR A 266 -14.01 7.90 6.18
C THR A 266 -13.87 6.37 6.20
N PHE A 267 -12.94 5.82 6.97
CA PHE A 267 -12.66 4.38 7.07
C PHE A 267 -12.96 3.85 8.47
#